data_AF-A0AA41YSH2-F1
#
_entry.id   AF-A0AA41YSH2-F1
#
_cell.length_a   1.000
_cell.length_b   1.000
_cell.length_c   1.000
_cell.angle_alpha   90.00
_cell.angle_beta   90.00
_cell.angle_gamma   90.00
#
_symmetry.space_group_name_H-M   'P 1'
#
loop_
_entity.id
_entity.type
_entity.pdbx_description
1 polymer ?
#
loop_
_entity_poly.entity_id
_entity_poly.type
_entity_poly.pdbx_seq_one_letter_code
_entity_poly.pdbx_strand_id
1 'polypeptide(L)'
;MALHGQNGRAEAKSQEAVAISATVTGNDQGVGFRAMVMKQAIAYNLAGTAKNDANNIVEFTLQGHQKRIDKAVETIRSGTRKSSGIEIETTPIAADPKLNTFTVIDWTSTSRQITTPYTLIFRLRGTDETISQPEAKHIWHEILKLTVKGDDLKKLGDE
;
A
#
# COMPACT_ATOMS: atom_id res chain seq x y z
N MET A 1 -54.53 -2.03 2.27
CA MET A 1 -53.23 -2.28 1.60
C MET A 1 -52.65 -0.93 1.20
N ALA A 2 -51.67 -0.43 1.97
CA ALA A 2 -50.94 0.79 1.64
C ALA A 2 -49.45 0.52 1.79
N LEU A 3 -48.72 0.87 0.74
CA LEU A 3 -47.32 0.57 0.48
C LEU A 3 -46.40 1.29 1.49
N HIS A 4 -45.56 0.53 2.18
CA HIS A 4 -44.41 1.09 2.91
C HIS A 4 -43.31 1.39 1.88
N GLY A 5 -43.14 2.67 1.56
CA GLY A 5 -42.07 3.16 0.70
C GLY A 5 -41.25 4.24 1.40
N GLN A 6 -39.96 3.95 1.54
CA GLN A 6 -38.83 4.89 1.75
C GLN A 6 -38.79 5.60 3.12
N ASN A 7 -37.76 5.33 3.93
CA ASN A 7 -36.66 6.28 4.16
C ASN A 7 -35.60 5.70 5.11
N GLY A 8 -34.34 6.05 4.88
CA GLY A 8 -33.23 5.71 5.76
C GLY A 8 -32.09 4.93 5.10
N ARG A 9 -31.66 5.36 3.91
CA ARG A 9 -30.26 5.14 3.50
C ARG A 9 -29.40 5.73 4.60
N ALA A 10 -28.76 4.87 5.38
CA ALA A 10 -27.84 5.26 6.43
C ALA A 10 -26.85 6.28 5.85
N GLU A 11 -26.88 7.49 6.39
CA GLU A 11 -25.86 8.50 6.22
C GLU A 11 -24.55 7.88 6.69
N ALA A 12 -23.76 7.37 5.75
CA ALA A 12 -22.37 7.07 5.98
C ALA A 12 -21.68 8.41 6.23
N LYS A 13 -21.66 8.84 7.50
CA LYS A 13 -20.86 9.97 7.98
C LYS A 13 -19.49 9.85 7.30
N SER A 14 -19.16 10.85 6.50
CA SER A 14 -17.84 11.02 5.91
C SER A 14 -16.85 11.18 7.07
N GLN A 15 -16.33 10.06 7.57
CA GLN A 15 -15.18 10.10 8.47
C GLN A 15 -14.04 10.61 7.62
N GLU A 16 -13.60 11.84 7.89
CA GLU A 16 -12.51 12.49 7.18
C GLU A 16 -11.32 11.54 7.12
N ALA A 17 -10.70 11.46 5.93
CA ALA A 17 -9.51 10.66 5.77
C ALA A 17 -8.41 11.22 6.69
N VAL A 18 -7.81 10.33 7.47
CA VAL A 18 -6.63 10.65 8.28
C VAL A 18 -5.40 10.13 7.56
N ALA A 19 -4.24 10.69 7.89
CA ALA A 19 -2.98 10.27 7.30
C ALA A 19 -1.91 10.07 8.37
N ILE A 20 -1.03 9.11 8.11
CA ILE A 20 0.18 8.87 8.91
C ILE A 20 1.41 8.89 8.01
N SER A 21 2.53 9.33 8.58
CA SER A 21 3.87 9.01 8.11
C SER A 21 4.44 7.89 8.97
N ALA A 22 5.21 7.00 8.37
CA ALA A 22 5.85 5.90 9.06
C ALA A 22 7.29 5.73 8.60
N THR A 23 8.16 5.49 9.57
CA THR A 23 9.57 5.19 9.36
C THR A 23 9.84 3.78 9.82
N VAL A 24 10.60 3.03 9.02
CA VAL A 24 10.95 1.64 9.27
C VAL A 24 12.45 1.53 9.48
N THR A 25 12.85 1.08 10.66
CA THR A 25 14.25 0.86 11.04
C THR A 25 14.47 -0.62 11.31
N GLY A 26 15.68 -1.13 11.06
CA GLY A 26 16.03 -2.53 11.29
C GLY A 26 16.77 -3.19 10.14
N ASN A 27 16.99 -4.50 10.22
CA ASN A 27 17.60 -5.28 9.15
C ASN A 27 16.54 -5.71 8.12
N ASP A 28 16.23 -4.82 7.19
CA ASP A 28 15.25 -5.02 6.12
C ASP A 28 15.87 -5.54 4.81
N GLN A 29 17.16 -5.92 4.83
CA GLN A 29 17.91 -6.26 3.62
C GLN A 29 17.25 -7.42 2.85
N GLY A 30 16.73 -7.10 1.67
CA GLY A 30 16.26 -8.07 0.68
C GLY A 30 14.81 -8.57 0.82
N VAL A 31 13.99 -8.03 1.73
CA VAL A 31 12.64 -8.60 2.01
C VAL A 31 11.50 -8.01 1.16
N GLY A 32 11.78 -7.03 0.31
CA GLY A 32 10.77 -6.42 -0.56
C GLY A 32 9.73 -5.60 0.22
N PHE A 33 10.16 -4.87 1.25
CA PHE A 33 9.28 -4.14 2.17
C PHE A 33 8.32 -3.17 1.44
N ARG A 34 8.82 -2.38 0.48
CA ARG A 34 8.00 -1.50 -0.36
C ARG A 34 6.85 -2.25 -1.08
N ALA A 35 7.12 -3.46 -1.57
CA ALA A 35 6.09 -4.31 -2.18
C ALA A 35 5.08 -4.83 -1.13
N MET A 36 5.52 -5.11 0.10
CA MET A 36 4.62 -5.46 1.20
C MET A 36 3.68 -4.30 1.55
N VAL A 37 4.21 -3.07 1.72
CA VAL A 37 3.40 -1.89 2.01
C VAL A 37 2.38 -1.63 0.89
N MET A 38 2.83 -1.66 -0.37
CA MET A 38 1.91 -1.45 -1.50
C MET A 38 0.82 -2.51 -1.58
N LYS A 39 1.11 -3.79 -1.30
CA LYS A 39 0.07 -4.83 -1.20
C LYS A 39 -0.94 -4.55 -0.08
N GLN A 40 -0.51 -4.00 1.06
CA GLN A 40 -1.47 -3.58 2.11
C GLN A 40 -2.26 -2.34 1.69
N ALA A 41 -1.64 -1.38 1.02
CA ALA A 41 -2.33 -0.22 0.47
C ALA A 41 -3.40 -0.64 -0.56
N ILE A 42 -3.08 -1.62 -1.42
CA ILE A 42 -4.03 -2.23 -2.34
C ILE A 42 -5.14 -2.95 -1.57
N ALA A 43 -4.79 -3.85 -0.64
CA ALA A 43 -5.75 -4.65 0.13
C ALA A 43 -6.79 -3.78 0.84
N TYR A 44 -6.33 -2.70 1.47
CA TYR A 44 -7.16 -1.79 2.26
C TYR A 44 -7.58 -0.51 1.54
N ASN A 45 -7.34 -0.38 0.23
CA ASN A 45 -7.65 0.82 -0.58
C ASN A 45 -7.09 2.14 -0.01
N LEU A 46 -5.83 2.15 0.43
CA LEU A 46 -5.19 3.32 1.06
C LEU A 46 -4.36 4.10 0.03
N ALA A 47 -4.38 5.42 0.15
CA ALA A 47 -3.51 6.32 -0.60
C ALA A 47 -2.21 6.56 0.17
N GLY A 48 -1.18 7.11 -0.49
CA GLY A 48 0.09 7.42 0.15
C GLY A 48 1.30 7.15 -0.73
N THR A 49 2.44 6.91 -0.09
CA THR A 49 3.70 6.67 -0.77
C THR A 49 4.55 5.66 -0.03
N ALA A 50 5.51 5.02 -0.71
CA ALA A 50 6.63 4.35 -0.06
C ALA A 50 7.90 4.57 -0.88
N LYS A 51 9.00 4.91 -0.20
CA LYS A 51 10.33 5.11 -0.80
C LYS A 51 11.40 4.58 0.16
N ASN A 52 12.55 4.21 -0.39
CA ASN A 52 13.75 4.00 0.41
C ASN A 52 14.51 5.32 0.47
N ASP A 53 15.08 5.64 1.63
CA ASP A 53 16.09 6.68 1.74
C ASP A 53 17.49 6.14 1.34
N ALA A 54 18.50 7.01 1.38
CA ALA A 54 19.89 6.65 1.05
C ALA A 54 20.53 5.63 2.02
N ASN A 55 19.92 5.41 3.19
CA ASN A 55 20.39 4.50 4.23
C ASN A 55 19.59 3.17 4.28
N ASN A 56 18.76 2.90 3.26
CA ASN A 56 17.81 1.78 3.22
C ASN A 56 16.69 1.84 4.28
N ILE A 57 16.46 2.99 4.90
CA ILE A 57 15.29 3.23 5.74
C ILE A 57 14.09 3.37 4.80
N VAL A 58 13.03 2.59 5.04
CA VAL A 58 11.79 2.76 4.30
C VAL A 58 10.93 3.82 4.98
N GLU A 59 10.62 4.88 4.25
CA GLU A 59 9.60 5.85 4.62
C GLU A 59 8.34 5.57 3.82
N PHE A 60 7.19 5.51 4.51
CA PHE A 60 5.91 5.38 3.83
C PHE A 60 4.83 6.23 4.50
N THR A 61 3.86 6.66 3.69
CA THR A 61 2.66 7.32 4.17
C THR A 61 1.44 6.48 3.87
N LEU A 62 0.43 6.51 4.73
CA LEU A 62 -0.87 5.89 4.49
C LEU A 62 -1.97 6.90 4.80
N GLN A 63 -2.95 6.99 3.91
CA GLN A 63 -4.10 7.86 4.05
C GLN A 63 -5.39 7.11 3.72
N GLY A 64 -6.40 7.33 4.56
CA GLY A 64 -7.73 6.74 4.42
C GLY A 64 -8.45 6.71 5.76
N HIS A 65 -9.43 5.83 5.87
CA HIS A 65 -10.14 5.63 7.14
C HIS A 65 -9.20 5.03 8.20
N GLN A 66 -9.22 5.56 9.44
CA GLN A 66 -8.35 5.11 10.55
C GLN A 66 -8.32 3.58 10.69
N LYS A 67 -9.49 2.92 10.78
CA LYS A 67 -9.59 1.44 10.85
C LYS A 67 -8.87 0.69 9.72
N ARG A 68 -8.79 1.26 8.51
CA ARG A 68 -8.09 0.64 7.36
C ARG A 68 -6.58 0.82 7.51
N ILE A 69 -6.14 1.99 7.96
CA ILE A 69 -4.73 2.27 8.29
C ILE A 69 -4.27 1.34 9.41
N ASP A 70 -5.02 1.22 10.51
CA ASP A 70 -4.65 0.39 11.66
C ASP A 70 -4.42 -1.07 11.25
N LYS A 71 -5.35 -1.64 10.48
CA LYS A 71 -5.23 -3.01 9.97
C LYS A 71 -4.05 -3.19 9.03
N ALA A 72 -3.79 -2.20 8.17
CA ALA A 72 -2.63 -2.22 7.29
C ALA A 72 -1.32 -2.21 8.09
N VAL A 73 -1.18 -1.28 9.05
CA VAL A 73 -0.01 -1.16 9.92
C VAL A 73 0.18 -2.41 10.77
N GLU A 74 -0.89 -2.97 11.35
CA GLU A 74 -0.83 -4.23 12.10
C GLU A 74 -0.29 -5.38 11.23
N THR A 75 -0.78 -5.49 10.00
CA THR A 75 -0.34 -6.53 9.05
C THR A 75 1.13 -6.33 8.66
N ILE A 76 1.54 -5.09 8.40
CA ILE A 76 2.95 -4.74 8.12
C ILE A 76 3.81 -5.13 9.32
N ARG A 77 3.46 -4.72 10.54
CA ARG A 77 4.16 -5.07 11.79
C ARG A 77 4.22 -6.58 12.05
N SER A 78 3.23 -7.35 11.60
CA SER A 78 3.23 -8.81 11.75
C SER A 78 4.14 -9.49 10.72
N GLY A 79 4.10 -9.01 9.47
CA GLY A 79 4.99 -9.46 8.40
C GLY A 79 6.46 -9.23 8.74
N THR A 80 6.75 -8.14 9.44
CA THR A 80 8.11 -7.81 9.89
C THR A 80 8.61 -8.63 11.05
N ARG A 81 7.77 -9.23 11.91
CA ARG A 81 8.25 -10.13 12.99
C ARG A 81 8.99 -11.37 12.48
N LYS A 82 8.80 -11.73 11.20
CA LYS A 82 9.57 -12.79 10.53
C LYS A 82 10.98 -12.34 10.12
N SER A 83 11.23 -11.04 10.17
CA SER A 83 12.53 -10.39 9.98
C SER A 83 13.04 -9.93 11.35
N SER A 84 14.31 -10.16 11.66
CA SER A 84 14.85 -9.78 12.97
C SER A 84 15.00 -8.26 13.07
N GLY A 85 14.37 -7.67 14.09
CA GLY A 85 14.65 -6.30 14.54
C GLY A 85 14.09 -5.17 13.67
N ILE A 86 12.97 -5.40 12.97
CA ILE A 86 12.26 -4.31 12.28
C ILE A 86 11.30 -3.61 13.24
N GLU A 87 11.48 -2.31 13.41
CA GLU A 87 10.60 -1.41 14.15
C GLU A 87 9.87 -0.46 13.20
N ILE A 88 8.63 -0.10 13.58
CA ILE A 88 7.81 0.83 12.82
C ILE A 88 7.33 1.92 13.77
N GLU A 89 7.75 3.13 13.49
CA GLU A 89 7.29 4.33 14.16
C GLU A 89 6.31 5.06 13.26
N THR A 90 5.17 5.51 13.82
CA THR A 90 4.11 6.19 13.05
C THR A 90 3.80 7.53 13.67
N THR A 91 3.69 8.57 12.86
CA THR A 91 3.32 9.92 13.26
C THR A 91 2.11 10.41 12.44
N PRO A 92 1.11 11.04 13.07
CA PRO A 92 0.02 11.67 12.32
C PRO A 92 0.53 12.80 11.43
N ILE A 93 0.00 12.90 10.21
CA ILE A 93 0.27 14.00 9.27
C ILE A 93 -1.04 14.55 8.70
N ALA A 94 -0.97 15.71 8.06
CA ALA A 94 -2.12 16.27 7.35
C ALA A 94 -2.51 15.37 6.17
N ALA A 95 -3.79 15.03 6.07
CA ALA A 95 -4.33 14.33 4.90
C ALA A 95 -4.48 15.31 3.72
N ASP A 96 -4.22 14.81 2.51
CA ASP A 96 -4.50 15.51 1.26
C ASP A 96 -5.80 14.97 0.64
N PRO A 97 -6.90 15.73 0.65
CA PRO A 97 -8.19 15.30 0.08
C PRO A 97 -8.14 14.94 -1.41
N LYS A 98 -7.12 15.40 -2.15
CA LYS A 98 -6.96 15.11 -3.58
C LYS A 98 -6.12 13.86 -3.84
N LEU A 99 -5.48 13.31 -2.83
CA LEU A 99 -4.61 12.14 -2.98
C LEU A 99 -5.45 10.88 -3.16
N ASN A 100 -5.41 10.34 -4.38
CA ASN A 100 -6.16 9.15 -4.79
C ASN A 100 -5.25 8.02 -5.32
N THR A 101 -3.96 8.07 -4.97
CA THR A 101 -2.97 7.06 -5.36
C THR A 101 -2.12 6.61 -4.19
N PHE A 102 -1.67 5.36 -4.25
CA PHE A 102 -0.50 4.89 -3.53
C PHE A 102 0.68 4.75 -4.51
N THR A 103 1.81 5.40 -4.22
CA THR A 103 2.97 5.41 -5.12
C THR A 103 4.21 4.80 -4.47
N VAL A 104 4.80 3.77 -5.07
CA VAL A 104 6.14 3.32 -4.71
C VAL A 104 7.16 4.01 -5.61
N ILE A 105 8.10 4.71 -5.00
CA ILE A 105 9.15 5.47 -5.70
C ILE A 105 10.41 4.60 -5.82
N ASP A 106 11.07 4.69 -6.97
CA ASP A 106 12.33 4.01 -7.31
C ASP A 106 12.35 2.52 -6.98
N TRP A 107 11.24 1.82 -7.27
CA TRP A 107 11.14 0.38 -7.06
C TRP A 107 12.18 -0.38 -7.88
N THR A 108 12.87 -1.29 -7.21
CA THR A 108 13.85 -2.23 -7.77
C THR A 108 13.61 -3.61 -7.15
N SER A 109 14.17 -4.67 -7.75
CA SER A 109 14.00 -6.04 -7.25
C SER A 109 15.28 -6.85 -7.38
N THR A 110 15.99 -7.04 -6.26
CA THR A 110 17.22 -7.85 -6.19
C THR A 110 17.00 -9.30 -6.61
N SER A 111 15.93 -9.95 -6.11
CA SER A 111 15.63 -11.36 -6.44
C SER A 111 15.31 -11.59 -7.92
N ARG A 112 14.90 -10.54 -8.63
CA ARG A 112 14.61 -10.57 -10.07
C ARG A 112 15.72 -9.93 -10.90
N GLN A 113 16.80 -9.46 -10.27
CA GLN A 113 17.88 -8.72 -10.96
C GLN A 113 17.35 -7.53 -11.78
N ILE A 114 16.38 -6.79 -11.23
CA ILE A 114 15.85 -5.54 -11.78
C ILE A 114 16.51 -4.40 -11.02
N THR A 115 17.46 -3.74 -11.67
CA THR A 115 18.22 -2.61 -11.11
C THR A 115 17.73 -1.26 -11.63
N THR A 116 17.02 -1.24 -12.76
CA THR A 116 16.33 -0.05 -13.26
C THR A 116 15.24 0.36 -12.25
N PRO A 117 15.25 1.61 -11.75
CA PRO A 117 14.20 2.09 -10.86
C PRO A 117 12.90 2.34 -11.63
N TYR A 118 11.77 1.89 -11.08
CA TYR A 118 10.43 2.14 -11.62
C TYR A 118 9.52 2.78 -10.57
N THR A 119 8.70 3.75 -10.98
CA THR A 119 7.63 4.31 -10.12
C THR A 119 6.34 3.52 -10.31
N LEU A 120 5.90 2.81 -9.28
CA LEU A 120 4.70 2.00 -9.33
C LEU A 120 3.53 2.77 -8.73
N ILE A 121 2.38 2.78 -9.42
CA ILE A 121 1.22 3.59 -9.04
C ILE A 121 0.01 2.68 -8.91
N PHE A 122 -0.55 2.60 -7.71
CA PHE A 122 -1.89 2.08 -7.47
C PHE A 122 -2.86 3.26 -7.37
N ARG A 123 -3.93 3.24 -8.17
CA ARG A 123 -5.04 4.19 -8.06
C ARG A 123 -6.14 3.59 -7.19
N LEU A 124 -6.66 4.37 -6.25
CA LEU A 124 -7.71 3.92 -5.35
C LEU A 124 -8.93 3.47 -6.14
N ARG A 125 -9.56 2.40 -5.65
CA ARG A 125 -10.85 1.90 -6.14
C ARG A 125 -11.96 2.85 -5.68
N GLY A 126 -13.07 2.83 -6.39
CA GLY A 126 -14.28 3.58 -6.01
C GLY A 126 -14.95 3.07 -4.74
N THR A 127 -14.58 1.89 -4.25
CA THR A 127 -15.06 1.31 -2.98
C THR A 127 -13.91 1.14 -2.00
N ASP A 128 -14.19 1.36 -0.72
CA ASP A 128 -13.25 1.12 0.39
C ASP A 128 -13.29 -0.32 0.91
N GLU A 129 -13.88 -1.23 0.13
CA GLU A 129 -13.96 -2.65 0.46
C GLU A 129 -12.56 -3.24 0.55
N THR A 130 -12.33 -3.96 1.64
CA THR A 130 -11.08 -4.70 1.84
C THR A 130 -11.11 -5.94 0.96
N ILE A 131 -10.06 -6.13 0.19
CA ILE A 131 -9.89 -7.30 -0.66
C ILE A 131 -8.90 -8.29 -0.02
N SER A 132 -8.92 -9.53 -0.50
CA SER A 132 -8.05 -10.59 0.01
C SER A 132 -6.58 -10.34 -0.33
N GLN A 133 -5.65 -10.94 0.42
CA GLN A 133 -4.21 -10.84 0.13
C GLN A 133 -3.83 -11.44 -1.24
N PRO A 134 -4.39 -12.58 -1.70
CA PRO A 134 -4.18 -13.08 -3.06
C PRO A 134 -4.65 -12.10 -4.14
N GLU A 135 -5.79 -11.46 -3.95
CA GLU A 135 -6.32 -10.46 -4.89
C GLU A 135 -5.46 -9.20 -4.92
N ALA A 136 -5.03 -8.72 -3.75
CA ALA A 136 -4.09 -7.61 -3.66
C ALA A 136 -2.74 -7.93 -4.33
N LYS A 137 -2.27 -9.18 -4.21
CA LYS A 137 -1.07 -9.68 -4.91
C LYS A 137 -1.28 -9.67 -6.42
N HIS A 138 -2.43 -10.13 -6.91
CA HIS A 138 -2.75 -10.12 -8.33
C HIS A 138 -2.75 -8.69 -8.91
N ILE A 139 -3.43 -7.75 -8.24
CA ILE A 139 -3.43 -6.32 -8.65
C ILE A 139 -2.01 -5.75 -8.66
N TRP A 140 -1.23 -6.04 -7.62
CA TRP A 140 0.18 -5.64 -7.55
C TRP A 140 0.98 -6.16 -8.76
N HIS A 141 0.77 -7.42 -9.15
CA HIS A 141 1.45 -8.00 -10.30
C HIS A 141 1.05 -7.34 -11.62
N GLU A 142 -0.23 -7.01 -11.80
CA GLU A 142 -0.69 -6.27 -12.97
C GLU A 142 -0.07 -4.86 -13.03
N ILE A 143 0.09 -4.18 -11.90
CA ILE A 143 0.83 -2.90 -11.84
C ILE A 143 2.29 -3.08 -12.28
N LEU A 144 2.95 -4.17 -11.87
CA LEU A 144 4.32 -4.46 -12.30
C LEU A 144 4.38 -4.68 -13.83
N LYS A 145 3.50 -5.49 -14.41
CA LYS A 145 3.46 -5.75 -15.85
C LYS A 145 3.20 -4.50 -16.68
N LEU A 146 2.36 -3.59 -16.18
CA LEU A 146 2.05 -2.33 -16.85
C LEU A 146 3.18 -1.31 -16.76
N THR A 147 4.02 -1.39 -15.72
CA THR A 147 5.04 -0.37 -15.43
C THR A 147 6.44 -0.77 -15.89
N VAL A 148 6.84 -2.01 -15.66
CA VAL A 148 8.17 -2.54 -15.98
C VAL A 148 8.28 -2.81 -17.47
N LYS A 149 9.42 -2.47 -18.09
CA LYS A 149 9.58 -2.46 -19.54
C LYS A 149 10.83 -3.23 -20.00
N GLY A 150 10.91 -3.48 -21.30
CA GLY A 150 12.10 -4.05 -21.94
C GLY A 150 12.45 -5.43 -21.39
N ASP A 151 13.75 -5.67 -21.17
CA ASP A 151 14.23 -6.95 -20.65
C ASP A 151 13.85 -7.19 -19.19
N ASP A 152 13.59 -6.14 -18.40
CA ASP A 152 13.13 -6.29 -17.01
C ASP A 152 11.72 -6.90 -16.94
N LEU A 153 10.86 -6.65 -17.93
CA LEU A 153 9.51 -7.22 -17.98
C LEU A 153 9.56 -8.75 -18.05
N LYS A 154 10.53 -9.29 -18.79
CA LYS A 154 10.76 -10.74 -18.92
C LYS A 154 11.19 -11.39 -17.60
N LYS A 155 11.66 -10.61 -16.63
CA LYS A 155 12.13 -11.07 -15.31
C LYS A 155 11.02 -11.13 -14.25
N LEU A 156 9.81 -10.66 -14.55
CA LEU A 156 8.69 -10.70 -13.60
C LEU A 156 8.18 -12.13 -13.33
N GLY A 157 8.28 -13.01 -14.32
CA GLY A 157 7.75 -14.38 -14.30
C GLY A 157 6.25 -14.45 -14.55
N ASP A 158 5.74 -15.66 -14.76
CA ASP A 158 4.30 -15.94 -14.71
C ASP A 158 3.95 -16.25 -13.23
N GLU A 159 3.03 -15.48 -12.63
CA GLU A 159 2.57 -15.69 -11.25
C GLU A 159 1.34 -16.60 -11.16
#